data_AF-A0A061NGS5-F1
#
_entry.id   AF-A0A061NGS5-F1
#
_cell.length_a   1.000
_cell.length_b   1.000
_cell.length_c   1.000
_cell.angle_alpha   90.00
_cell.angle_beta   90.00
_cell.angle_gamma   90.00
#
_symmetry.space_group_name_H-M   'P 1'
#
loop_
_entity.id
_entity.type
_entity.pdbx_description
1 polymer ?
#
loop_
_entity_poly.entity_id
_entity_poly.type
_entity_poly.pdbx_seq_one_letter_code
_entity_poly.pdbx_strand_id
1 'polypeptide(L)'
;MTIYYFVKQRFPRKDKRGELARIFDEEGKIPDEILEDSDFFRPFKLKLPSNTERINKLHNLNYEMLEEYKTSFDLRTVRNMIIKQNHPSEDDSSIYEIFNRLNSGGLNLKPQEIRSSLYQSHFDNMLKKINLDPRWRSLIGQENPDLRLKDIEILLRAFAMLYKGDQYKSPMIKFLNQFASKGRGFTKEEVLYLQELFLSFLDQCTHLDDDIFLNSQRKFNISVFESVFNATSAPYLEKQSIVTKPIDNDAINRLKQDPAFINATQSATASKDKVQDRLLMARDIIGHS
;
A
#
# COMPACT_ATOMS: atom_id res chain seq x y z
N MET A 1 -12.44 14.41 1.35
CA MET A 1 -11.27 15.11 1.93
C MET A 1 -11.10 16.55 1.44
N THR A 2 -11.41 16.89 0.18
CA THR A 2 -11.20 18.25 -0.37
C THR A 2 -12.08 19.34 0.25
N ILE A 3 -13.31 19.02 0.67
CA ILE A 3 -14.23 20.00 1.31
C ILE A 3 -13.68 20.48 2.66
N TYR A 4 -13.21 19.55 3.50
CA TYR A 4 -12.61 19.89 4.80
C TYR A 4 -11.45 20.90 4.64
N TYR A 5 -10.50 20.59 3.77
CA TYR A 5 -9.36 21.47 3.48
C TYR A 5 -9.78 22.82 2.89
N PHE A 6 -10.85 22.84 2.08
CA PHE A 6 -11.37 24.07 1.52
C PHE A 6 -12.00 24.97 2.59
N VAL A 7 -12.82 24.40 3.47
CA VAL A 7 -13.42 25.09 4.62
C VAL A 7 -12.33 25.62 5.56
N LYS A 8 -11.28 24.82 5.80
CA LYS A 8 -10.08 25.22 6.57
C LYS A 8 -9.15 26.16 5.80
N GLN A 9 -9.41 26.42 4.52
CA GLN A 9 -8.60 27.27 3.63
C GLN A 9 -7.11 26.88 3.54
N ARG A 10 -6.82 25.61 3.82
CA ARG A 10 -5.46 25.05 3.91
C ARG A 10 -5.43 23.75 3.13
N PHE A 11 -4.56 23.68 2.12
CA PHE A 11 -4.39 22.48 1.29
C PHE A 11 -2.99 21.89 1.51
N PRO A 12 -2.85 20.58 1.75
CA PRO A 12 -1.56 19.98 2.04
C PRO A 12 -0.63 20.07 0.83
N ARG A 13 0.62 20.49 1.08
CA ARG A 13 1.70 20.48 0.09
C ARG A 13 2.05 19.05 -0.29
N LYS A 14 2.39 18.82 -1.55
CA LYS A 14 2.49 17.47 -2.12
C LYS A 14 3.65 16.68 -1.52
N ASP A 15 4.78 17.34 -1.33
CA ASP A 15 6.03 16.85 -0.74
C ASP A 15 5.91 16.55 0.76
N LYS A 16 4.98 17.19 1.45
CA LYS A 16 4.75 17.01 2.90
C LYS A 16 3.70 15.98 3.27
N ARG A 17 3.03 15.36 2.28
CA ARG A 17 1.94 14.41 2.54
C ARG A 17 2.39 13.14 3.27
N GLY A 18 3.62 12.70 3.07
CA GLY A 18 4.17 11.54 3.81
C GLY A 18 4.30 11.85 5.29
N GLU A 19 4.87 13.00 5.63
CA GLU A 19 5.00 13.50 7.00
C GLU A 19 3.63 13.74 7.66
N LEU A 20 2.70 14.38 6.94
CA LEU A 20 1.33 14.58 7.40
C LEU A 20 0.58 13.27 7.65
N ALA A 21 0.83 12.23 6.85
CA ALA A 21 0.24 10.92 7.08
C ALA A 21 0.74 10.29 8.40
N ARG A 22 2.04 10.45 8.72
CA ARG A 22 2.60 9.99 10.00
C ARG A 22 1.97 10.71 11.18
N ILE A 23 1.89 12.04 11.12
CA ILE A 23 1.23 12.86 12.15
C ILE A 23 -0.22 12.42 12.35
N PHE A 24 -0.97 12.18 11.26
CA PHE A 24 -2.36 11.74 11.35
C PHE A 24 -2.48 10.34 11.99
N ASP A 25 -1.60 9.41 11.64
CA ASP A 25 -1.63 8.05 12.19
C ASP A 25 -1.24 8.02 13.68
N GLU A 26 -0.36 8.92 14.13
CA GLU A 26 0.07 9.06 15.53
C GLU A 26 -0.99 9.77 16.40
N GLU A 27 -1.55 10.88 15.92
CA GLU A 27 -2.44 11.77 16.68
C GLU A 27 -3.93 11.52 16.41
N GLY A 28 -4.27 10.70 15.40
CA GLY A 28 -5.63 10.48 14.90
C GLY A 28 -6.26 11.68 14.16
N LYS A 29 -5.54 12.80 14.07
CA LYS A 29 -5.91 14.03 13.35
C LYS A 29 -4.67 14.83 13.00
N ILE A 30 -4.81 15.80 12.09
CA ILE A 30 -3.78 16.84 11.92
C ILE A 30 -4.00 17.92 13.00
N PRO A 31 -3.02 18.21 13.88
CA PRO A 31 -3.12 19.30 14.85
C PRO A 31 -3.35 20.64 14.17
N ASP A 32 -4.10 21.54 14.81
CA ASP A 32 -4.41 22.85 14.21
C ASP A 32 -3.14 23.69 13.97
N GLU A 33 -2.12 23.58 14.84
CA GLU A 33 -0.80 24.22 14.67
C GLU A 33 -0.12 23.80 13.37
N ILE A 34 -0.14 22.50 13.05
CA ILE A 34 0.42 21.94 11.80
C ILE A 34 -0.43 22.36 10.60
N LEU A 35 -1.75 22.46 10.76
CA LEU A 35 -2.67 22.87 9.69
C LEU A 35 -2.44 24.34 9.28
N GLU A 36 -2.04 25.19 10.22
CA GLU A 36 -1.74 26.60 10.00
C GLU A 36 -0.33 26.84 9.44
N ASP A 37 0.57 25.88 9.64
CA ASP A 37 1.96 25.94 9.19
C ASP A 37 2.07 25.97 7.64
N SER A 38 2.78 26.99 7.15
CA SER A 38 3.01 27.22 5.72
C SER A 38 4.05 26.30 5.09
N ASP A 39 4.85 25.62 5.90
CA ASP A 39 5.78 24.57 5.47
C ASP A 39 5.03 23.29 5.10
N PHE A 40 3.89 23.03 5.74
CA PHE A 40 3.06 21.84 5.50
C PHE A 40 1.87 22.11 4.58
N PHE A 41 1.24 23.27 4.72
CA PHE A 41 0.04 23.65 3.99
C PHE A 41 0.24 24.91 3.16
N ARG A 42 -0.58 25.05 2.14
CA ARG A 42 -0.68 26.27 1.34
C ARG A 42 -2.11 26.80 1.36
N PRO A 43 -2.33 28.10 1.10
CA PRO A 43 -3.67 28.64 0.94
C PRO A 43 -4.48 27.85 -0.10
N PHE A 44 -5.72 27.49 0.23
CA PHE A 44 -6.60 26.78 -0.69
C PHE A 44 -7.62 27.74 -1.33
N LYS A 45 -7.48 27.93 -2.65
CA LYS A 45 -8.46 28.57 -3.51
C LYS A 45 -9.00 27.59 -4.56
N LEU A 46 -10.26 27.73 -4.95
CA LEU A 46 -10.89 26.89 -5.97
C LEU A 46 -10.20 27.05 -7.33
N LYS A 47 -9.89 25.92 -7.96
CA LYS A 47 -9.39 25.86 -9.34
C LYS A 47 -10.42 25.13 -10.19
N LEU A 48 -11.33 25.92 -10.77
CA LEU A 48 -12.41 25.40 -11.59
C LEU A 48 -12.14 25.70 -13.07
N PRO A 49 -12.43 24.75 -13.98
CA PRO A 49 -12.28 24.99 -15.40
C PRO A 49 -13.17 26.16 -15.82
N SER A 50 -12.63 27.02 -16.68
CA SER A 50 -13.38 28.05 -17.38
C SER A 50 -13.22 27.76 -18.88
N ASN A 51 -14.32 27.79 -19.63
CA ASN A 51 -14.24 27.79 -21.09
C ASN A 51 -14.09 29.22 -21.58
N THR A 52 -13.57 29.39 -22.80
CA THR A 52 -13.36 30.69 -23.47
C THR A 52 -14.61 31.58 -23.50
N GLU A 53 -15.81 30.99 -23.43
CA GLU A 53 -17.09 31.72 -23.44
C GLU A 53 -17.72 31.94 -22.05
N ARG A 54 -17.26 31.25 -21.00
CA ARG A 54 -17.81 31.36 -19.65
C ARG A 54 -16.73 31.23 -18.58
N ILE A 55 -16.41 32.36 -17.96
CA ILE A 55 -15.58 32.42 -16.75
C ILE A 55 -16.40 31.86 -15.58
N ASN A 56 -15.83 30.91 -14.86
CA ASN A 56 -16.47 30.37 -13.66
C ASN A 56 -16.35 31.38 -12.51
N LYS A 57 -17.48 31.91 -12.04
CA LYS A 57 -17.55 32.91 -10.95
C LYS A 57 -16.92 32.45 -9.63
N LEU A 58 -16.84 31.14 -9.41
CA LEU A 58 -16.26 30.55 -8.21
C LEU A 58 -14.74 30.31 -8.31
N HIS A 59 -14.14 30.55 -9.49
CA HIS A 59 -12.71 30.36 -9.68
C HIS A 59 -11.91 31.33 -8.80
N ASN A 60 -10.81 30.84 -8.19
CA ASN A 60 -9.95 31.57 -7.25
C ASN A 60 -10.60 32.06 -5.94
N LEU A 61 -11.85 31.70 -5.65
CA LEU A 61 -12.45 31.99 -4.33
C LEU A 61 -11.92 31.01 -3.27
N ASN A 62 -11.73 31.51 -2.05
CA ASN A 62 -11.60 30.68 -0.85
C ASN A 62 -12.99 30.53 -0.17
N TYR A 63 -13.07 29.81 0.94
CA TYR A 63 -14.33 29.55 1.62
C TYR A 63 -15.02 30.81 2.19
N GLU A 64 -14.25 31.82 2.59
CA GLU A 64 -14.78 33.09 3.11
C GLU A 64 -15.31 33.98 1.98
N MET A 65 -14.70 33.92 0.80
CA MET A 65 -15.08 34.70 -0.39
C MET A 65 -16.30 34.14 -1.14
N LEU A 66 -16.99 33.12 -0.61
CA LEU A 66 -18.15 32.52 -1.29
C LEU A 66 -19.40 33.41 -1.32
N GLU A 67 -19.49 34.45 -0.48
CA GLU A 67 -20.60 35.42 -0.45
C GLU A 67 -22.00 34.75 -0.56
N GLU A 68 -22.79 35.10 -1.58
CA GLU A 68 -24.14 34.56 -1.83
C GLU A 68 -24.17 33.03 -2.03
N TYR A 69 -23.07 32.42 -2.44
CA TYR A 69 -22.96 30.97 -2.66
C TYR A 69 -22.69 30.19 -1.35
N LYS A 70 -22.30 30.87 -0.27
CA LYS A 70 -21.87 30.24 0.99
C LYS A 70 -22.98 29.41 1.62
N THR A 71 -24.17 29.98 1.80
CA THR A 71 -25.32 29.29 2.39
C THR A 71 -25.69 28.03 1.60
N SER A 72 -25.68 28.12 0.26
CA SER A 72 -25.98 26.98 -0.62
C SER A 72 -24.92 25.88 -0.52
N PHE A 73 -23.65 26.27 -0.38
CA PHE A 73 -22.55 25.33 -0.16
C PHE A 73 -22.67 24.62 1.20
N ASP A 74 -22.87 25.37 2.27
CA ASP A 74 -22.93 24.85 3.65
C ASP A 74 -24.14 23.94 3.87
N LEU A 75 -25.27 24.24 3.23
CA LEU A 75 -26.50 23.44 3.31
C LEU A 75 -26.60 22.35 2.23
N ARG A 76 -25.55 22.17 1.41
CA ARG A 76 -25.59 21.18 0.32
C ARG A 76 -25.68 19.78 0.91
N THR A 77 -26.70 19.04 0.50
CA THR A 77 -26.90 17.66 0.95
C THR A 77 -25.81 16.74 0.39
N VAL A 78 -25.25 15.90 1.27
CA VAL A 78 -24.34 14.81 0.88
C VAL A 78 -25.19 13.55 0.67
N ARG A 79 -25.26 13.06 -0.56
CA ARG A 79 -25.99 11.82 -0.87
C ARG A 79 -25.16 10.63 -0.41
N ASN A 80 -25.75 9.82 0.48
CA ASN A 80 -25.21 8.51 0.83
C ASN A 80 -25.94 7.43 0.02
N MET A 81 -25.19 6.48 -0.54
CA MET A 81 -25.72 5.29 -1.20
C MET A 81 -25.08 4.06 -0.59
N ILE A 82 -25.91 3.15 -0.08
CA ILE A 82 -25.46 1.87 0.45
C ILE A 82 -25.62 0.83 -0.66
N ILE A 83 -24.50 0.20 -1.04
CA ILE A 83 -24.47 -0.88 -2.02
C ILE A 83 -24.14 -2.17 -1.28
N LYS A 84 -24.95 -3.20 -1.51
CA LYS A 84 -24.71 -4.55 -0.99
C LYS A 84 -24.60 -5.51 -2.18
N GLN A 85 -23.57 -6.35 -2.16
CA GLN A 85 -23.44 -7.44 -3.13
C GLN A 85 -24.24 -8.63 -2.61
N ASN A 86 -25.27 -9.04 -3.35
CA ASN A 86 -26.08 -10.21 -2.99
C ASN A 86 -25.41 -11.51 -3.46
N HIS A 87 -24.84 -11.51 -4.67
CA HIS A 87 -24.05 -12.61 -5.22
C HIS A 87 -22.93 -12.08 -6.12
N PRO A 88 -21.81 -12.82 -6.27
CA PRO A 88 -21.43 -13.99 -5.48
C PRO A 88 -21.19 -13.61 -4.01
N SER A 89 -21.43 -14.51 -3.05
CA SER A 89 -21.17 -14.22 -1.63
C SER A 89 -19.73 -14.50 -1.21
N GLU A 90 -18.96 -15.15 -2.09
CA GLU A 90 -17.62 -15.65 -1.79
C GLU A 90 -16.50 -14.62 -2.00
N ASP A 91 -16.75 -13.51 -2.68
CA ASP A 91 -15.79 -12.42 -2.82
C ASP A 91 -16.47 -11.05 -2.90
N ASP A 92 -15.70 -9.96 -2.80
CA ASP A 92 -16.19 -8.58 -2.92
C ASP A 92 -15.94 -8.00 -4.33
N SER A 93 -15.93 -8.84 -5.37
CA SER A 93 -15.53 -8.43 -6.73
C SER A 93 -16.42 -7.35 -7.34
N SER A 94 -17.74 -7.41 -7.12
CA SER A 94 -18.67 -6.41 -7.65
C SER A 94 -18.53 -5.08 -6.91
N ILE A 95 -18.33 -5.12 -5.59
CA ILE A 95 -18.04 -3.91 -4.80
C ILE A 95 -16.75 -3.26 -5.27
N TYR A 96 -15.69 -4.05 -5.48
CA TYR A 96 -14.42 -3.55 -6.00
C TYR A 96 -14.59 -2.91 -7.38
N GLU A 97 -15.32 -3.56 -8.29
CA GLU A 97 -15.54 -3.03 -9.64
C GLU A 97 -16.37 -1.74 -9.62
N ILE A 98 -17.43 -1.68 -8.83
CA ILE A 98 -18.25 -0.46 -8.68
C ILE A 98 -17.37 0.67 -8.14
N PHE A 99 -16.56 0.41 -7.11
CA PHE A 99 -15.67 1.41 -6.56
C PHE A 99 -14.65 1.88 -7.61
N ASN A 100 -14.05 0.97 -8.37
CA ASN A 100 -13.14 1.32 -9.45
C ASN A 100 -13.82 2.19 -10.53
N ARG A 101 -15.05 1.86 -10.92
CA ARG A 101 -15.84 2.63 -11.92
C ARG A 101 -16.25 4.00 -11.40
N LEU A 102 -16.65 4.12 -10.13
CA LEU A 102 -16.99 5.41 -9.51
C LEU A 102 -15.79 6.37 -9.49
N ASN A 103 -14.57 5.83 -9.38
CA ASN A 103 -13.35 6.63 -9.41
C ASN A 103 -12.87 6.99 -10.83
N SER A 104 -13.54 6.48 -11.88
CA SER A 104 -13.11 6.67 -13.28
C SER A 104 -13.33 8.08 -13.83
N GLY A 105 -14.26 8.85 -13.25
CA GLY A 105 -14.55 10.23 -13.64
C GLY A 105 -13.61 11.29 -13.05
N GLY A 106 -12.66 10.91 -12.19
CA GLY A 106 -11.74 11.80 -11.49
C GLY A 106 -10.30 11.28 -11.48
N LEU A 107 -9.55 11.54 -10.40
CA LEU A 107 -8.24 10.91 -10.23
C LEU A 107 -8.44 9.42 -9.91
N ASN A 108 -8.19 8.56 -10.90
CA ASN A 108 -8.28 7.11 -10.74
C ASN A 108 -7.40 6.64 -9.58
N LEU A 109 -8.02 6.02 -8.58
CA LEU A 109 -7.33 5.33 -7.51
C LEU A 109 -6.59 4.10 -8.06
N LYS A 110 -5.41 3.81 -7.53
CA LYS A 110 -4.66 2.57 -7.79
C LYS A 110 -5.32 1.40 -7.05
N PRO A 111 -5.06 0.16 -7.48
CA PRO A 111 -5.61 -1.01 -6.82
C PRO A 111 -5.40 -1.08 -5.30
N GLN A 112 -4.24 -0.66 -4.79
CA GLN A 112 -4.01 -0.62 -3.34
C GLN A 112 -4.82 0.47 -2.63
N GLU A 113 -4.97 1.66 -3.21
CA GLU A 113 -5.81 2.73 -2.65
C GLU A 113 -7.27 2.28 -2.52
N ILE A 114 -7.76 1.51 -3.50
CA ILE A 114 -9.09 0.88 -3.42
C ILE A 114 -9.13 -0.16 -2.31
N ARG A 115 -8.15 -1.06 -2.22
CA ARG A 115 -8.09 -2.11 -1.19
C ARG A 115 -8.06 -1.53 0.23
N SER A 116 -7.20 -0.54 0.51
CA SER A 116 -7.14 0.07 1.85
C SER A 116 -8.41 0.85 2.20
N SER A 117 -9.25 1.22 1.21
CA SER A 117 -10.57 1.81 1.45
C SER A 117 -11.66 0.77 1.70
N LEU A 118 -11.66 -0.33 0.95
CA LEU A 118 -12.70 -1.38 1.02
C LEU A 118 -12.45 -2.41 2.12
N TYR A 119 -11.18 -2.69 2.43
CA TYR A 119 -10.76 -3.77 3.31
C TYR A 119 -10.02 -3.28 4.57
N GLN A 120 -10.38 -2.08 5.04
CA GLN A 120 -9.86 -1.53 6.28
C GLN A 120 -10.01 -2.53 7.43
N SER A 121 -8.91 -2.82 8.12
CA SER A 121 -8.80 -3.86 9.14
C SER A 121 -7.59 -3.64 10.03
N HIS A 122 -7.49 -4.41 11.12
CA HIS A 122 -6.28 -4.44 11.95
C HIS A 122 -5.04 -4.83 11.12
N PHE A 123 -5.19 -5.74 10.16
CA PHE A 123 -4.11 -6.13 9.25
C PHE A 123 -3.68 -4.99 8.32
N ASP A 124 -4.61 -4.29 7.66
CA ASP A 124 -4.29 -3.12 6.82
C ASP A 124 -3.59 -2.00 7.62
N ASN A 125 -4.03 -1.75 8.86
CA ASN A 125 -3.36 -0.81 9.76
C ASN A 125 -1.96 -1.27 10.16
N MET A 126 -1.77 -2.57 10.40
CA MET A 126 -0.44 -3.13 10.68
C MET A 126 0.50 -2.96 9.48
N LEU A 127 0.03 -3.20 8.25
CA LEU A 127 0.81 -2.97 7.04
C LEU A 127 1.26 -1.50 6.94
N LYS A 128 0.36 -0.54 7.20
CA LYS A 128 0.71 0.90 7.25
C LYS A 128 1.75 1.19 8.32
N LYS A 129 1.65 0.56 9.49
CA LYS A 129 2.60 0.74 10.60
C LYS A 129 4.00 0.21 10.26
N ILE A 130 4.13 -1.05 9.83
CA ILE A 130 5.44 -1.61 9.44
C ILE A 130 6.01 -0.91 8.20
N ASN A 131 5.14 -0.30 7.37
CA ASN A 131 5.58 0.52 6.25
C ASN A 131 6.38 1.74 6.71
N LEU A 132 6.21 2.22 7.94
CA LEU A 132 6.97 3.34 8.50
C LEU A 132 8.28 2.91 9.17
N ASP A 133 8.55 1.61 9.30
CA ASP A 133 9.76 1.10 9.95
C ASP A 133 11.02 1.57 9.19
N PRO A 134 11.98 2.24 9.85
CA PRO A 134 13.19 2.76 9.20
C PRO A 134 14.00 1.70 8.45
N ARG A 135 14.06 0.47 8.96
CA ARG A 135 14.78 -0.64 8.30
C ARG A 135 14.09 -0.99 6.97
N TRP A 136 12.76 -1.01 6.95
CA TRP A 136 11.99 -1.21 5.72
C TRP A 136 12.12 -0.04 4.74
N ARG A 137 12.09 1.22 5.22
CA ARG A 137 12.35 2.41 4.40
C ARG A 137 13.73 2.38 3.73
N SER A 138 14.74 1.98 4.50
CA SER A 138 16.10 1.76 3.97
C SER A 138 16.10 0.65 2.91
N LEU A 139 15.50 -0.51 3.22
CA LEU A 139 15.50 -1.68 2.34
C LEU A 139 14.80 -1.42 0.99
N ILE A 140 13.68 -0.69 0.99
CA ILE A 140 12.96 -0.33 -0.23
C ILE A 140 13.58 0.86 -0.98
N GLY A 141 14.56 1.55 -0.37
CA GLY A 141 15.22 2.71 -0.93
C GLY A 141 14.31 3.95 -1.05
N GLN A 142 13.32 4.08 -0.16
CA GLN A 142 12.40 5.22 -0.12
C GLN A 142 12.24 5.69 1.33
N GLU A 143 12.71 6.90 1.60
CA GLU A 143 12.62 7.52 2.94
C GLU A 143 11.15 7.75 3.35
N ASN A 144 10.35 8.27 2.42
CA ASN A 144 8.96 8.64 2.67
C ASN A 144 7.98 7.63 2.05
N PRO A 145 6.83 7.35 2.70
CA PRO A 145 5.79 6.50 2.14
C PRO A 145 5.29 6.92 0.77
N ASP A 146 5.00 5.94 -0.09
CA ASP A 146 4.44 6.18 -1.41
C ASP A 146 2.97 6.65 -1.27
N LEU A 147 2.67 7.83 -1.81
CA LEU A 147 1.32 8.42 -1.73
C LEU A 147 0.23 7.61 -2.43
N ARG A 148 0.60 6.70 -3.34
CA ARG A 148 -0.28 5.78 -4.06
C ARG A 148 -0.26 4.38 -3.43
N LEU A 149 0.36 4.24 -2.26
CA LEU A 149 0.43 3.04 -1.41
C LEU A 149 1.12 1.85 -2.11
N LYS A 150 2.04 2.11 -3.04
CA LYS A 150 2.75 1.04 -3.76
C LYS A 150 3.63 0.20 -2.83
N ASP A 151 4.23 0.84 -1.83
CA ASP A 151 5.03 0.22 -0.78
C ASP A 151 4.17 -0.69 0.13
N ILE A 152 2.96 -0.27 0.48
CA ILE A 152 1.98 -1.10 1.19
C ILE A 152 1.53 -2.29 0.32
N GLU A 153 1.35 -2.09 -0.99
CA GLU A 153 1.02 -3.18 -1.92
C GLU A 153 2.11 -4.26 -1.93
N ILE A 154 3.38 -3.87 -1.85
CA ILE A 154 4.52 -4.80 -1.78
C ILE A 154 4.45 -5.63 -0.51
N LEU A 155 4.21 -4.99 0.64
CA LEU A 155 4.05 -5.70 1.92
C LEU A 155 2.86 -6.67 1.88
N LEU A 156 1.70 -6.20 1.42
CA LEU A 156 0.51 -7.03 1.27
C LEU A 156 0.78 -8.24 0.36
N ARG A 157 1.52 -8.02 -0.74
CA ARG A 157 1.91 -9.07 -1.67
C ARG A 157 2.87 -10.08 -1.03
N ALA A 158 3.84 -9.63 -0.25
CA ALA A 158 4.76 -10.50 0.48
C ALA A 158 4.02 -11.43 1.46
N PHE A 159 3.10 -10.90 2.27
CA PHE A 159 2.25 -11.71 3.16
C PHE A 159 1.28 -12.62 2.39
N ALA A 160 0.70 -12.15 1.28
CA ALA A 160 -0.18 -12.97 0.46
C ALA A 160 0.58 -14.17 -0.13
N MET A 161 1.81 -13.97 -0.60
CA MET A 161 2.66 -15.06 -1.08
C MET A 161 3.06 -16.00 0.05
N LEU A 162 3.37 -15.49 1.24
CA LEU A 162 3.67 -16.31 2.41
C LEU A 162 2.50 -17.26 2.78
N TYR A 163 1.27 -16.74 2.82
CA TYR A 163 0.09 -17.53 3.22
C TYR A 163 -0.51 -18.39 2.12
N LYS A 164 -0.47 -17.90 0.88
CA LYS A 164 -1.27 -18.41 -0.23
C LYS A 164 -0.50 -18.50 -1.55
N GLY A 165 0.82 -18.35 -1.54
CA GLY A 165 1.68 -18.42 -2.73
C GLY A 165 1.52 -19.73 -3.50
N ASP A 166 1.43 -20.86 -2.81
CA ASP A 166 1.24 -22.18 -3.45
C ASP A 166 -0.14 -22.30 -4.15
N GLN A 167 -1.12 -21.54 -3.67
CA GLN A 167 -2.49 -21.48 -4.19
C GLN A 167 -2.71 -20.31 -5.16
N TYR A 168 -1.65 -19.57 -5.51
CA TYR A 168 -1.74 -18.39 -6.35
C TYR A 168 -2.38 -18.71 -7.71
N LYS A 169 -3.27 -17.81 -8.15
CA LYS A 169 -3.85 -17.81 -9.48
C LYS A 169 -3.86 -16.39 -10.02
N SER A 170 -3.45 -16.24 -11.28
CA SER A 170 -3.55 -14.98 -12.01
C SER A 170 -5.03 -14.54 -12.14
N PRO A 171 -5.34 -13.23 -12.14
CA PRO A 171 -4.41 -12.09 -12.05
C PRO A 171 -4.06 -11.68 -10.62
N MET A 172 -2.86 -11.14 -10.44
CA MET A 172 -2.34 -10.63 -9.16
C MET A 172 -3.33 -9.69 -8.44
N ILE A 173 -4.01 -8.82 -9.19
CA ILE A 173 -4.99 -7.89 -8.61
C ILE A 173 -6.10 -8.67 -7.89
N LYS A 174 -6.67 -9.70 -8.51
CA LYS A 174 -7.73 -10.51 -7.91
C LYS A 174 -7.21 -11.28 -6.69
N PHE A 175 -6.02 -11.87 -6.80
CA PHE A 175 -5.37 -12.57 -5.69
C PHE A 175 -5.19 -11.67 -4.46
N LEU A 176 -4.67 -10.46 -4.65
CA LEU A 176 -4.46 -9.53 -3.56
C LEU A 176 -5.76 -8.94 -3.01
N ASN A 177 -6.80 -8.75 -3.84
CA ASN A 177 -8.12 -8.36 -3.35
C ASN A 177 -8.71 -9.42 -2.41
N GLN A 178 -8.62 -10.70 -2.80
CA GLN A 178 -9.09 -11.81 -1.97
C GLN A 178 -8.30 -11.90 -0.66
N PHE A 179 -6.97 -11.77 -0.71
CA PHE A 179 -6.15 -11.81 0.50
C PHE A 179 -6.38 -10.61 1.42
N ALA A 180 -6.53 -9.40 0.87
CA ALA A 180 -6.89 -8.21 1.65
C ALA A 180 -8.26 -8.35 2.32
N SER A 181 -9.27 -8.86 1.60
CA SER A 181 -10.59 -9.14 2.19
C SER A 181 -10.50 -10.19 3.30
N LYS A 182 -9.70 -11.25 3.13
CA LYS A 182 -9.40 -12.25 4.17
C LYS A 182 -8.75 -11.62 5.40
N GLY A 183 -7.83 -10.66 5.21
CA GLY A 183 -7.14 -9.96 6.30
C GLY A 183 -8.09 -9.22 7.26
N ARG A 184 -9.33 -8.91 6.86
CA ARG A 184 -10.37 -8.40 7.77
C ARG A 184 -10.75 -9.38 8.87
N GLY A 185 -10.59 -10.68 8.63
CA GLY A 185 -10.89 -11.73 9.59
C GLY A 185 -9.75 -12.06 10.54
N PHE A 186 -8.56 -11.46 10.38
CA PHE A 186 -7.43 -11.74 11.28
C PHE A 186 -7.69 -11.16 12.67
N THR A 187 -7.42 -11.96 13.70
CA THR A 187 -7.52 -11.50 15.08
C THR A 187 -6.39 -10.53 15.43
N LYS A 188 -6.50 -9.84 16.56
CA LYS A 188 -5.43 -8.94 17.02
C LYS A 188 -4.14 -9.70 17.28
N GLU A 189 -4.23 -10.91 17.83
CA GLU A 189 -3.12 -11.80 18.14
C GLU A 189 -2.42 -12.26 16.85
N GLU A 190 -3.19 -12.67 15.83
CA GLU A 190 -2.64 -13.01 14.52
C GLU A 190 -1.92 -11.81 13.88
N VAL A 191 -2.51 -10.62 13.96
CA VAL A 191 -1.91 -9.39 13.40
C VAL A 191 -0.63 -9.01 14.14
N LEU A 192 -0.60 -9.11 15.47
CA LEU A 192 0.59 -8.85 16.28
C LEU A 192 1.71 -9.83 15.94
N TYR A 193 1.38 -11.12 15.85
CA TYR A 193 2.34 -12.14 15.44
C TYR A 193 2.92 -11.85 14.04
N LEU A 194 2.09 -11.49 13.06
CA LEU A 194 2.57 -11.16 11.71
C LEU A 194 3.44 -9.90 11.68
N GLN A 195 3.16 -8.95 12.56
CA GLN A 195 4.02 -7.79 12.77
C GLN A 195 5.39 -8.24 13.28
N GLU A 196 5.45 -9.05 14.34
CA GLU A 196 6.70 -9.55 14.93
C GLU A 196 7.49 -10.43 13.95
N LEU A 197 6.81 -11.28 13.18
CA LEU A 197 7.44 -12.09 12.13
C LEU A 197 8.13 -11.21 11.08
N PHE A 198 7.48 -10.12 10.66
CA PHE A 198 8.09 -9.20 9.70
C PHE A 198 9.23 -8.38 10.30
N LEU A 199 9.08 -7.90 11.53
CA LEU A 199 10.13 -7.12 12.20
C LEU A 199 11.37 -7.98 12.45
N SER A 200 11.20 -9.24 12.86
CA SER A 200 12.31 -10.19 13.01
C SER A 200 12.96 -10.53 11.66
N PHE A 201 12.19 -10.64 10.57
CA PHE A 201 12.77 -10.73 9.23
C PHE A 201 13.62 -9.49 8.89
N LEU A 202 13.16 -8.28 9.20
CA LEU A 202 13.95 -7.07 8.98
C LEU A 202 15.23 -7.04 9.82
N ASP A 203 15.20 -7.56 11.05
CA ASP A 203 16.41 -7.70 11.87
C ASP A 203 17.47 -8.55 11.16
N GLN A 204 17.05 -9.66 10.54
CA GLN A 204 17.95 -10.54 9.78
C GLN A 204 18.36 -9.96 8.41
N CYS A 205 17.83 -8.81 8.00
CA CYS A 205 18.24 -8.10 6.79
C CYS A 205 19.28 -7.00 7.05
N THR A 206 19.56 -6.65 8.32
CA THR A 206 20.37 -5.47 8.68
C THR A 206 21.83 -5.54 8.23
N HIS A 207 22.38 -6.75 8.04
CA HIS A 207 23.74 -6.98 7.57
C HIS A 207 23.84 -7.26 6.07
N LEU A 208 22.72 -7.26 5.34
CA LEU A 208 22.73 -7.48 3.89
C LEU A 208 23.23 -6.24 3.15
N ASP A 209 23.71 -6.45 1.93
CA ASP A 209 24.11 -5.34 1.06
C ASP A 209 22.92 -4.43 0.74
N ASP A 210 23.14 -3.11 0.74
CA ASP A 210 22.10 -2.09 0.49
C ASP A 210 21.35 -2.29 -0.84
N ASP A 211 21.98 -2.95 -1.82
CA ASP A 211 21.42 -3.18 -3.14
C ASP A 211 20.96 -4.62 -3.40
N ILE A 212 20.93 -5.46 -2.35
CA ILE A 212 20.62 -6.89 -2.48
C ILE A 212 19.25 -7.14 -3.13
N PHE A 213 18.27 -6.27 -2.88
CA PHE A 213 16.92 -6.33 -3.46
C PHE A 213 16.72 -5.44 -4.68
N LEU A 214 17.76 -4.77 -5.19
CA LEU A 214 17.66 -3.94 -6.38
C LEU A 214 17.90 -4.76 -7.66
N ASN A 215 17.23 -4.38 -8.74
CA ASN A 215 17.51 -4.88 -10.08
C ASN A 215 18.65 -4.09 -10.75
N SER A 216 19.03 -4.49 -11.97
CA SER A 216 20.07 -3.81 -12.76
C SER A 216 19.79 -2.34 -13.08
N GLN A 217 18.54 -1.89 -12.98
CA GLN A 217 18.13 -0.49 -13.13
C GLN A 217 18.04 0.25 -11.78
N ARG A 218 18.61 -0.31 -10.71
CA ARG A 218 18.56 0.23 -9.34
C ARG A 218 17.14 0.42 -8.79
N LYS A 219 16.17 -0.37 -9.28
CA LYS A 219 14.78 -0.38 -8.80
C LYS A 219 14.54 -1.60 -7.91
N PHE A 220 13.75 -1.40 -6.85
CA PHE A 220 13.35 -2.49 -5.95
C PHE A 220 12.68 -3.65 -6.70
N ASN A 221 13.24 -4.85 -6.56
CA ASN A 221 12.77 -6.06 -7.21
C ASN A 221 11.79 -6.81 -6.29
N ILE A 222 10.51 -6.50 -6.47
CA ILE A 222 9.40 -7.07 -5.69
C ILE A 222 9.40 -8.60 -5.71
N SER A 223 9.74 -9.21 -6.85
CA SER A 223 9.72 -10.67 -7.00
C SER A 223 10.87 -11.36 -6.29
N VAL A 224 12.05 -10.73 -6.21
CA VAL A 224 13.14 -11.23 -5.35
C VAL A 224 12.75 -11.09 -3.89
N PHE A 225 12.29 -9.91 -3.49
CA PHE A 225 11.91 -9.64 -2.10
C PHE A 225 10.84 -10.61 -1.59
N GLU A 226 9.73 -10.79 -2.31
CA GLU A 226 8.65 -11.68 -1.88
C GLU A 226 9.10 -13.15 -1.81
N SER A 227 9.99 -13.58 -2.71
CA SER A 227 10.58 -14.91 -2.72
C SER A 227 11.47 -15.15 -1.49
N VAL A 228 12.36 -14.21 -1.19
CA VAL A 228 13.26 -14.29 -0.01
C VAL A 228 12.45 -14.23 1.28
N PHE A 229 11.48 -13.31 1.38
CA PHE A 229 10.60 -13.21 2.54
C PHE A 229 9.80 -14.49 2.76
N ASN A 230 9.24 -15.07 1.69
CA ASN A 230 8.51 -16.34 1.77
C ASN A 230 9.42 -17.48 2.24
N ALA A 231 10.57 -17.67 1.60
CA ALA A 231 11.49 -18.76 1.92
C ALA A 231 12.02 -18.67 3.36
N THR A 232 12.31 -17.46 3.82
CA THR A 232 12.82 -17.22 5.18
C THR A 232 11.73 -17.39 6.22
N SER A 233 10.52 -16.88 5.97
CA SER A 233 9.48 -16.77 7.00
C SER A 233 8.52 -17.96 7.05
N ALA A 234 8.39 -18.74 5.98
CA ALA A 234 7.45 -19.88 5.92
C ALA A 234 7.68 -20.92 7.05
N PRO A 235 8.92 -21.34 7.37
CA PRO A 235 9.15 -22.30 8.46
C PRO A 235 8.74 -21.79 9.85
N TYR A 236 8.71 -20.48 10.04
CA TYR A 236 8.34 -19.84 11.30
C TYR A 236 6.83 -19.60 11.38
N LEU A 237 6.18 -19.31 10.24
CA LEU A 237 4.71 -19.26 10.15
C LEU A 237 4.05 -20.57 10.59
N GLU A 238 4.59 -21.72 10.16
CA GLU A 238 4.08 -23.04 10.55
C GLU A 238 4.21 -23.33 12.05
N LYS A 239 5.25 -22.78 12.68
CA LYS A 239 5.59 -23.01 14.10
C LYS A 239 5.06 -21.92 15.04
N GLN A 240 4.44 -20.88 14.50
CA GLN A 240 4.07 -19.66 15.23
C GLN A 240 5.25 -19.06 16.02
N SER A 241 6.38 -18.92 15.36
CA SER A 241 7.60 -18.33 15.93
C SER A 241 8.14 -17.18 15.06
N ILE A 242 9.18 -16.51 15.54
CA ILE A 242 9.82 -15.38 14.83
C ILE A 242 11.08 -15.82 14.10
N VAL A 243 11.47 -15.07 13.07
CA VAL A 243 12.69 -15.36 12.29
C VAL A 243 13.91 -15.17 13.18
N THR A 244 14.74 -16.20 13.29
CA THR A 244 15.96 -16.18 14.14
C THR A 244 17.22 -16.56 13.38
N LYS A 245 17.09 -17.25 12.25
CA LYS A 245 18.21 -17.56 11.37
C LYS A 245 18.63 -16.31 10.56
N PRO A 246 19.93 -16.00 10.48
CA PRO A 246 20.41 -14.92 9.64
C PRO A 246 20.15 -15.24 8.16
N ILE A 247 19.85 -14.20 7.39
CA ILE A 247 19.69 -14.30 5.94
C ILE A 247 21.07 -14.10 5.31
N ASP A 248 21.52 -15.06 4.50
CA ASP A 248 22.83 -14.98 3.87
C ASP A 248 22.78 -14.19 2.54
N ASN A 249 23.67 -13.20 2.41
CA ASN A 249 23.84 -12.41 1.21
C ASN A 249 24.24 -13.28 0.01
N ASP A 250 25.11 -14.27 0.23
CA ASP A 250 25.58 -15.18 -0.82
C ASP A 250 24.44 -16.09 -1.32
N ALA A 251 23.56 -16.54 -0.43
CA ALA A 251 22.38 -17.31 -0.80
C ALA A 251 21.42 -16.49 -1.69
N ILE A 252 21.16 -15.21 -1.36
CA ILE A 252 20.32 -14.34 -2.20
C ILE A 252 21.00 -14.08 -3.54
N ASN A 253 22.32 -13.83 -3.56
CA ASN A 253 23.05 -13.61 -4.80
C ASN A 253 23.05 -14.85 -5.70
N ARG A 254 23.20 -16.05 -5.12
CA ARG A 254 23.06 -17.32 -5.85
C ARG A 254 21.67 -17.46 -6.47
N LEU A 255 20.61 -17.16 -5.71
CA LEU A 255 19.24 -17.16 -6.21
C LEU A 255 19.06 -16.17 -7.38
N LYS A 256 19.60 -14.95 -7.26
CA LYS A 256 19.52 -13.91 -8.31
C LYS A 256 20.28 -14.27 -9.58
N GLN A 257 21.32 -15.10 -9.48
CA GLN A 257 22.15 -15.56 -10.60
C GLN A 257 21.64 -16.86 -11.24
N ASP A 258 20.71 -17.56 -10.59
CA ASP A 258 20.12 -18.79 -11.13
C ASP A 258 19.33 -18.49 -12.42
N PRO A 259 19.68 -19.12 -13.56
CA PRO A 259 19.05 -18.84 -14.85
C PRO A 259 17.52 -19.05 -14.85
N ALA A 260 17.03 -20.04 -14.11
CA ALA A 260 15.61 -20.33 -14.06
C ALA A 260 14.86 -19.37 -13.14
N PHE A 261 15.49 -18.93 -12.04
CA PHE A 261 14.95 -17.84 -11.23
C PHE A 261 14.89 -16.51 -11.99
N ILE A 262 15.94 -16.18 -12.77
CA ILE A 262 15.94 -15.02 -13.67
C ILE A 262 14.76 -15.13 -14.66
N ASN A 263 14.57 -16.30 -15.27
CA ASN A 263 13.45 -16.53 -16.19
C ASN A 263 12.08 -16.34 -15.50
N ALA A 264 11.95 -16.73 -14.23
CA ALA A 264 10.74 -16.55 -13.43
C ALA A 264 10.48 -15.10 -12.96
N THR A 265 11.46 -14.21 -13.13
CA THR A 265 11.39 -12.81 -12.63
C THR A 265 11.51 -11.74 -13.72
N GLN A 266 11.69 -12.10 -14.99
CA GLN A 266 11.81 -11.15 -16.10
C GLN A 266 10.54 -10.93 -16.92
N SER A 267 9.81 -11.99 -17.27
CA SER A 267 8.62 -11.90 -18.15
C SER A 267 7.45 -12.68 -17.58
N ALA A 268 6.23 -12.17 -17.83
CA ALA A 268 4.99 -12.76 -17.31
C ALA A 268 5.08 -13.14 -15.82
N THR A 269 5.74 -12.31 -15.00
CA THR A 269 6.12 -12.63 -13.62
C THR A 269 4.91 -12.84 -12.69
N ALA A 270 3.72 -12.43 -13.13
CA ALA A 270 2.47 -12.69 -12.46
C ALA A 270 1.73 -13.94 -12.98
N SER A 271 2.31 -14.71 -13.90
CA SER A 271 1.74 -16.01 -14.29
C SER A 271 1.85 -16.98 -13.12
N LYS A 272 0.94 -17.97 -13.08
CA LYS A 272 0.92 -18.95 -12.00
C LYS A 272 2.25 -19.69 -11.90
N ASP A 273 2.71 -20.22 -13.03
CA ASP A 273 3.94 -21.03 -13.10
C ASP A 273 5.15 -20.22 -12.64
N LYS A 274 5.29 -18.96 -13.09
CA LYS A 274 6.41 -18.10 -12.66
C LYS A 274 6.41 -17.79 -11.17
N VAL A 275 5.23 -17.68 -10.55
CA VAL A 275 5.13 -17.48 -9.11
C VAL A 275 5.53 -18.74 -8.38
N GLN A 276 5.01 -19.90 -8.80
CA GLN A 276 5.34 -21.17 -8.16
C GLN A 276 6.84 -21.49 -8.29
N ASP A 277 7.42 -21.37 -9.48
CA ASP A 277 8.84 -21.63 -9.75
C ASP A 277 9.74 -20.79 -8.82
N ARG A 278 9.52 -19.47 -8.76
CA ARG A 278 10.38 -18.60 -7.96
C ARG A 278 10.23 -18.79 -6.45
N LEU A 279 9.07 -19.22 -5.98
CA LEU A 279 8.85 -19.50 -4.56
C LEU A 279 9.53 -20.82 -4.17
N LEU A 280 9.40 -21.85 -5.01
CA LEU A 280 10.08 -23.13 -4.82
C LEU A 280 11.60 -22.96 -4.81
N MET A 281 12.16 -22.30 -5.83
CA MET A 281 13.60 -22.04 -5.92
C MET A 281 14.15 -21.27 -4.72
N ALA A 282 13.43 -20.27 -4.24
CA ALA A 282 13.84 -19.52 -3.07
C ALA A 282 13.82 -20.39 -1.82
N ARG A 283 12.81 -21.25 -1.63
CA ARG A 283 12.74 -22.20 -0.52
C ARG A 283 13.88 -23.21 -0.57
N ASP A 284 14.24 -23.71 -1.75
CA ASP A 284 15.33 -24.67 -1.92
C ASP A 284 16.71 -24.05 -1.62
N ILE A 285 16.96 -22.83 -2.08
CA ILE A 285 18.27 -22.17 -1.91
C ILE A 285 18.41 -21.55 -0.51
N ILE A 286 17.38 -20.86 -0.03
CA ILE A 286 17.43 -20.08 1.22
C ILE A 286 16.93 -20.88 2.41
N GLY A 287 15.88 -21.69 2.25
CA GLY A 287 15.28 -22.45 3.36
C GLY A 287 16.20 -23.54 3.95
N HIS A 288 17.21 -23.97 3.19
CA HIS A 288 18.22 -24.93 3.63
C HIS A 288 19.51 -24.30 4.18
N SER A 289 19.62 -22.97 4.15
CA SER A 289 20.72 -22.22 4.77
C SER A 289 20.47 -21.97 6.27
#